data_AF-M2Y098-F1
#
_entry.id   AF-M2Y098-F1
#
_cell.length_a   1.000
_cell.length_b   1.000
_cell.length_c   1.000
_cell.angle_alpha   90.00
_cell.angle_beta   90.00
_cell.angle_gamma   90.00
#
_symmetry.space_group_name_H-M   'P 1'
#
loop_
_entity.id
_entity.type
_entity.pdbx_description
1 polymer ?
#
loop_
_entity_poly.entity_id
_entity_poly.type
_entity_poly.pdbx_seq_one_letter_code
_entity_poly.pdbx_strand_id
1 'polypeptide(L)'
;MAKLPRRYKTWSLLALQLVAFLLLFAIYWSYLPSRASTSGLPDSTLPRSRVRRPRSVAQRILAPDGDQHTDRDTEGEHARTKDGLLAVEASKEQAQAEDGEDGEDDEKLQNDDDDLYDQDATAIPFRGDYRELFSLTTRDRKYYPIHMDGIGVYNPSLIPHPTKADQWVVIASHPGMGESEALYCALGNLNDVLVCSSAPQKMTPAKSIKSEKCVNGLEYMNFYTGPRDTRMFFGPGAPYVVYGSQSTWTCLGLWLQDVRPLLDIFHIVESVGNKLFKSTTELHRPPPFQAIEKNFFVFWSGEGKAYAHYDVYPKRSFAQIEMDGTVGKDLAPQAARHDKFCMAKYMPVPLSKLEDIHQATNSLSITLCGRFDPNCKPSDDNTFIMTIFQHKTCYDYHSIYEPYVALFRRTAPFELHAVGQRPFWIHGRGNLTKETHAKEYEKHPEKIPKGHSEMFYMTSISWKKHGRTYFGHVDDELWLTFGIEDSRAAAIDIVAKDLVADLAFC
;
A
#
# COMPACT_ATOMS: atom_id res chain seq x y z
N MET A 1 -20.31 13.62 -61.21
CA MET A 1 -21.16 13.70 -59.99
C MET A 1 -21.32 15.13 -59.43
N ALA A 2 -21.23 16.19 -60.24
CA ALA A 2 -21.24 17.57 -59.75
C ALA A 2 -22.62 18.28 -59.83
N LYS A 3 -23.68 17.63 -60.32
CA LYS A 3 -25.02 18.24 -60.47
C LYS A 3 -26.16 17.32 -59.99
N LEU A 4 -26.07 16.82 -58.76
CA LEU A 4 -27.19 16.11 -58.11
C LEU A 4 -27.57 16.82 -56.81
N PRO A 5 -28.88 16.97 -56.50
CA PRO A 5 -29.36 17.64 -55.30
C PRO A 5 -28.78 17.02 -54.02
N ARG A 6 -28.51 17.85 -53.01
CA ARG A 6 -27.79 17.48 -51.76
C ARG A 6 -28.37 16.26 -51.04
N ARG A 7 -29.69 16.02 -51.16
CA ARG A 7 -30.37 14.83 -50.59
C ARG A 7 -30.02 13.51 -51.29
N TYR A 8 -29.62 13.50 -52.56
CA TYR A 8 -29.26 12.26 -53.27
C TYR A 8 -27.81 11.84 -53.01
N LYS A 9 -26.92 12.77 -52.66
CA LYS A 9 -25.51 12.47 -52.35
C LYS A 9 -25.36 11.62 -51.08
N THR A 10 -26.21 11.83 -50.07
CA THR A 10 -26.17 11.05 -48.83
C THR A 10 -26.63 9.61 -49.03
N TRP A 11 -27.68 9.38 -49.84
CA TRP A 11 -28.14 8.03 -50.15
C TRP A 11 -27.16 7.26 -51.03
N SER A 12 -26.51 7.91 -51.99
CA SER A 12 -25.47 7.27 -52.80
C SER A 12 -24.23 6.89 -51.96
N LEU A 13 -23.85 7.70 -50.97
CA LEU A 13 -22.74 7.39 -50.08
C LEU A 13 -23.08 6.21 -49.15
N LEU A 14 -24.28 6.19 -48.59
CA LEU A 14 -24.78 5.09 -47.74
C LEU A 14 -24.89 3.78 -48.52
N ALA A 15 -25.36 3.82 -49.77
CA ALA A 15 -25.41 2.64 -50.63
C ALA A 15 -24.00 2.09 -50.93
N LEU A 16 -23.03 2.96 -51.19
CA LEU A 16 -21.63 2.57 -51.39
C LEU A 16 -21.00 1.95 -50.13
N GLN A 17 -21.27 2.53 -48.96
CA GLN A 17 -20.82 1.98 -47.67
C GLN A 17 -21.44 0.61 -47.37
N LEU A 18 -22.74 0.44 -47.66
CA LEU A 18 -23.42 -0.85 -47.49
C LEU A 18 -22.85 -1.92 -48.41
N VAL A 19 -22.59 -1.59 -49.69
CA VAL A 19 -21.98 -2.52 -50.64
C VAL A 19 -20.55 -2.90 -50.22
N ALA A 20 -19.76 -1.94 -49.75
CA ALA A 20 -18.42 -2.21 -49.24
C ALA A 20 -18.46 -3.12 -48.00
N PHE A 21 -19.40 -2.89 -47.08
CA PHE A 21 -19.60 -3.74 -45.90
C PHE A 21 -20.01 -5.17 -46.29
N LEU A 22 -20.95 -5.34 -47.22
CA LEU A 22 -21.38 -6.67 -47.69
C LEU A 22 -20.26 -7.43 -48.40
N LEU A 23 -19.41 -6.74 -49.17
CA LEU A 23 -18.22 -7.35 -49.79
C LEU A 23 -17.20 -7.81 -48.75
N LEU A 24 -16.89 -6.98 -47.75
CA LEU A 24 -15.97 -7.35 -46.67
C LEU A 24 -16.54 -8.49 -45.81
N PHE A 25 -17.84 -8.51 -45.57
CA PHE A 25 -18.51 -9.59 -44.85
C PHE A 25 -18.48 -10.91 -45.63
N ALA A 26 -18.69 -10.87 -46.95
CA ALA A 26 -18.58 -12.04 -47.81
C ALA A 26 -17.14 -12.59 -47.85
N ILE A 27 -16.13 -11.71 -47.90
CA ILE A 27 -14.72 -12.09 -47.81
C ILE A 27 -14.45 -12.73 -46.44
N TYR A 28 -14.85 -12.09 -45.34
CA TYR A 28 -14.68 -12.65 -44.00
C TYR A 28 -15.33 -14.03 -43.86
N TRP A 29 -16.53 -14.21 -44.40
CA TRP A 29 -17.23 -15.50 -44.38
C TRP A 29 -16.52 -16.57 -45.21
N SER A 30 -15.89 -16.19 -46.33
CA SER A 30 -15.09 -17.11 -47.15
C SER A 30 -13.76 -17.52 -46.51
N TYR A 31 -13.27 -16.76 -45.53
CA TYR A 31 -12.04 -17.05 -44.78
C TYR A 31 -12.28 -17.79 -43.46
N LEU A 32 -13.53 -18.04 -43.07
CA LEU A 32 -13.82 -18.90 -41.92
C LEU A 32 -13.51 -20.36 -42.31
N PRO A 33 -12.50 -21.01 -41.70
CA PRO A 33 -12.18 -22.39 -41.98
C PRO A 33 -13.39 -23.26 -41.64
N SER A 34 -13.84 -24.06 -42.62
CA SER A 34 -14.94 -25.00 -42.45
C SER A 34 -14.64 -25.90 -41.25
N ARG A 35 -15.43 -25.77 -40.18
CA ARG A 35 -15.41 -26.70 -39.05
C ARG A 35 -15.83 -28.07 -39.58
N ALA A 36 -14.84 -28.90 -39.91
CA ALA A 36 -15.03 -30.31 -40.13
C ALA A 36 -15.56 -30.93 -38.84
N SER A 37 -16.74 -31.52 -38.94
CA SER A 37 -17.33 -32.40 -37.95
C SER A 37 -16.45 -33.64 -37.82
N THR A 38 -15.86 -33.87 -36.65
CA THR A 38 -15.18 -35.12 -36.30
C THR A 38 -15.86 -35.78 -35.11
N SER A 39 -16.83 -36.62 -35.45
CA SER A 39 -17.22 -37.79 -34.67
C SER A 39 -16.14 -38.89 -34.80
N GLY A 40 -15.72 -39.51 -33.69
CA GLY A 40 -15.11 -40.85 -33.70
C GLY A 40 -13.74 -40.98 -33.01
N LEU A 41 -13.78 -41.58 -31.81
CA LEU A 41 -12.74 -42.25 -30.99
C LEU A 41 -11.68 -43.06 -31.80
N PRO A 42 -10.44 -43.27 -31.29
CA PRO A 42 -10.23 -44.35 -30.33
C PRO A 42 -9.18 -44.14 -29.22
N ASP A 43 -9.40 -44.96 -28.19
CA ASP A 43 -8.57 -45.32 -27.05
C ASP A 43 -7.13 -45.69 -27.45
N SER A 44 -6.13 -45.02 -26.88
CA SER A 44 -4.73 -45.43 -26.97
C SER A 44 -4.04 -45.24 -25.62
N THR A 45 -3.86 -46.37 -24.95
CA THR A 45 -2.98 -46.58 -23.81
C THR A 45 -1.53 -46.21 -24.15
N LEU A 46 -0.91 -45.37 -23.32
CA LEU A 46 0.53 -45.11 -23.33
C LEU A 46 1.16 -45.38 -21.95
N PRO A 47 2.43 -45.78 -21.91
CA PRO A 47 3.00 -46.55 -20.81
C PRO A 47 3.47 -45.70 -19.64
N ARG A 48 3.36 -46.27 -18.44
CA ARG A 48 3.93 -45.77 -17.17
C ARG A 48 5.44 -45.51 -17.30
N SER A 49 5.84 -44.23 -17.29
CA SER A 49 7.22 -43.86 -16.99
C SER A 49 7.46 -43.91 -15.47
N ARG A 50 8.37 -44.78 -15.04
CA ARG A 50 8.88 -44.83 -13.66
C ARG A 50 9.69 -43.55 -13.36
N VAL A 51 9.12 -42.64 -12.58
CA VAL A 51 9.88 -41.58 -11.92
C VAL A 51 10.45 -42.13 -10.61
N ARG A 52 11.78 -42.22 -10.53
CA ARG A 52 12.52 -42.52 -9.30
C ARG A 52 12.34 -41.36 -8.31
N ARG A 53 11.84 -41.65 -7.11
CA ARG A 53 11.86 -40.73 -5.95
C ARG A 53 13.31 -40.48 -5.50
N PRO A 54 13.72 -39.23 -5.21
CA PRO A 54 14.90 -38.98 -4.41
C PRO A 54 14.67 -39.43 -2.97
N ARG A 55 15.67 -40.13 -2.41
CA ARG A 55 15.74 -40.56 -1.01
C ARG A 55 15.78 -39.34 -0.09
N SER A 56 14.93 -39.35 0.94
CA SER A 56 15.04 -38.49 2.13
C SER A 56 16.35 -38.77 2.86
N VAL A 57 17.17 -37.74 3.04
CA VAL A 57 18.28 -37.76 4.00
C VAL A 57 17.69 -37.40 5.36
N ALA A 58 17.57 -38.39 6.23
CA ALA A 58 17.24 -38.18 7.64
C ALA A 58 18.51 -37.72 8.38
N GLN A 59 18.50 -36.48 8.86
CA GLN A 59 19.51 -36.01 9.82
C GLN A 59 19.08 -36.44 11.22
N ARG A 60 19.89 -37.33 11.81
CA ARG A 60 19.87 -37.71 13.22
C ARG A 60 20.26 -36.50 14.06
N ILE A 61 19.37 -36.03 14.93
CA ILE A 61 19.73 -35.20 16.08
C ILE A 61 19.81 -36.14 17.28
N LEU A 62 20.99 -36.16 17.89
CA LEU A 62 21.30 -36.85 19.13
C LEU A 62 20.69 -36.06 20.29
N ALA A 63 19.88 -36.73 21.11
CA ALA A 63 19.55 -36.26 22.45
C ALA A 63 20.67 -36.66 23.42
N PRO A 64 20.97 -35.87 24.45
CA PRO A 64 21.56 -36.38 25.67
C PRO A 64 20.47 -36.66 26.72
N ASP A 65 20.51 -37.89 27.25
CA ASP A 65 20.05 -38.27 28.59
C ASP A 65 20.58 -37.26 29.63
N GLY A 66 19.89 -36.85 30.68
CA GLY A 66 19.11 -37.67 31.61
C GLY A 66 19.99 -37.91 32.85
N ASP A 67 19.87 -37.05 33.86
CA ASP A 67 20.37 -37.34 35.21
C ASP A 67 19.34 -36.90 36.26
N GLN A 68 18.91 -37.89 37.05
CA GLN A 68 18.06 -37.77 38.22
C GLN A 68 18.90 -37.86 39.49
N HIS A 69 18.59 -37.03 40.49
CA HIS A 69 18.66 -37.24 41.95
C HIS A 69 18.72 -35.86 42.62
N THR A 70 18.18 -35.55 43.80
CA THR A 70 17.38 -36.24 44.83
C THR A 70 16.79 -35.15 45.74
N ASP A 71 15.71 -35.50 46.43
CA ASP A 71 15.06 -34.78 47.53
C ASP A 71 16.01 -34.15 48.57
N ARG A 72 15.60 -32.99 49.12
CA ARG A 72 15.58 -32.77 50.58
C ARG A 72 14.76 -31.56 51.00
N ASP A 73 13.83 -31.83 51.92
CA ASP A 73 13.09 -30.88 52.75
C ASP A 73 14.00 -29.94 53.54
N THR A 74 13.56 -28.70 53.78
CA THR A 74 13.56 -28.12 55.14
C THR A 74 12.66 -26.88 55.24
N GLU A 75 11.97 -26.83 56.37
CA GLU A 75 11.07 -25.81 56.90
C GLU A 75 11.75 -24.45 57.13
N GLY A 76 10.95 -23.38 57.30
CA GLY A 76 11.47 -22.10 57.78
C GLY A 76 10.50 -20.92 57.73
N GLU A 77 9.65 -20.83 58.75
CA GLU A 77 8.94 -19.63 59.24
C GLU A 77 9.70 -18.29 59.11
N HIS A 78 9.00 -17.20 58.76
CA HIS A 78 8.63 -16.06 59.64
C HIS A 78 8.28 -14.76 58.88
N ALA A 79 7.04 -14.32 59.10
CA ALA A 79 6.58 -12.99 59.55
C ALA A 79 7.18 -11.65 59.05
N ARG A 80 6.22 -10.74 58.82
CA ARG A 80 6.12 -9.31 59.22
C ARG A 80 6.51 -8.19 58.23
N THR A 81 5.45 -7.53 57.76
CA THR A 81 5.13 -6.08 57.82
C THR A 81 6.24 -5.04 57.58
N LYS A 82 6.00 -4.10 56.65
CA LYS A 82 5.44 -2.76 56.96
C LYS A 82 5.36 -1.88 55.72
N ASP A 83 4.26 -1.13 55.63
CA ASP A 83 4.07 0.06 54.81
C ASP A 83 5.09 1.16 55.14
N GLY A 84 5.45 1.92 54.11
CA GLY A 84 6.24 3.15 54.20
C GLY A 84 5.80 4.15 53.15
N LEU A 85 4.83 4.99 53.51
CA LEU A 85 4.64 6.34 52.97
C LEU A 85 5.97 7.09 53.00
N LEU A 86 6.24 7.95 52.01
CA LEU A 86 6.75 9.30 52.24
C LEU A 86 6.65 10.15 50.96
N ALA A 87 6.14 11.35 51.17
CA ALA A 87 5.98 12.44 50.21
C ALA A 87 7.33 13.08 49.87
N VAL A 88 7.41 13.70 48.69
CA VAL A 88 8.46 14.68 48.37
C VAL A 88 7.80 15.99 47.99
N GLU A 89 8.17 17.02 48.75
CA GLU A 89 7.76 18.40 48.65
C GLU A 89 8.36 19.11 47.44
N ALA A 90 7.65 20.15 47.04
CA ALA A 90 8.05 21.16 46.08
C ALA A 90 9.16 22.07 46.62
N SER A 91 9.98 22.59 45.71
CA SER A 91 10.60 23.91 45.88
C SER A 91 10.67 24.64 44.53
N LYS A 92 10.25 25.91 44.59
CA LYS A 92 10.34 26.96 43.57
C LYS A 92 11.65 27.71 43.77
N GLU A 93 12.22 28.25 42.70
CA GLU A 93 12.92 29.54 42.64
C GLU A 93 13.12 29.87 41.15
N GLN A 94 12.37 30.82 40.57
CA GLN A 94 12.56 32.28 40.54
C GLN A 94 13.40 32.76 39.36
N ALA A 95 12.75 33.60 38.56
CA ALA A 95 13.25 34.31 37.41
C ALA A 95 13.89 35.64 37.82
N GLN A 96 14.91 36.06 37.08
CA GLN A 96 15.31 37.45 36.93
C GLN A 96 15.69 37.71 35.48
N ALA A 97 15.12 38.78 34.94
CA ALA A 97 15.39 39.36 33.63
C ALA A 97 16.24 40.62 33.82
N GLU A 98 17.20 40.85 32.94
CA GLU A 98 17.79 42.15 32.67
C GLU A 98 18.01 42.32 31.16
N ASP A 99 17.60 43.48 30.66
CA ASP A 99 17.71 43.97 29.28
C ASP A 99 19.13 44.46 28.95
N GLY A 100 19.51 44.43 27.66
CA GLY A 100 20.72 45.09 27.15
C GLY A 100 20.80 45.06 25.61
N GLU A 101 20.90 46.25 25.02
CA GLU A 101 20.77 46.64 23.62
C GLU A 101 21.93 46.23 22.67
N ASP A 102 21.55 46.07 21.38
CA ASP A 102 22.22 46.37 20.10
C ASP A 102 23.70 46.03 19.84
N GLY A 103 23.91 45.20 18.81
CA GLY A 103 25.18 45.04 18.10
C GLY A 103 25.07 44.05 16.93
N GLU A 104 25.24 44.55 15.72
CA GLU A 104 25.33 43.81 14.45
C GLU A 104 26.31 42.63 14.54
N ASP A 105 25.85 41.42 14.22
CA ASP A 105 26.67 40.27 13.82
C ASP A 105 25.79 39.30 13.01
N ASP A 106 25.50 39.70 11.77
CA ASP A 106 25.09 38.80 10.69
C ASP A 106 26.28 37.88 10.36
N GLU A 107 26.26 36.64 10.86
CA GLU A 107 26.95 35.43 10.34
C GLU A 107 27.20 34.44 11.49
N LYS A 108 26.15 33.78 12.00
CA LYS A 108 26.27 32.52 12.79
C LYS A 108 24.92 31.84 13.07
N LEU A 109 24.16 31.58 12.00
CA LEU A 109 23.08 30.59 12.02
C LEU A 109 23.28 29.66 10.82
N GLN A 110 24.37 28.92 10.86
CA GLN A 110 24.64 27.80 9.97
C GLN A 110 25.25 26.68 10.83
N ASN A 111 24.71 25.47 10.64
CA ASN A 111 25.27 24.17 10.99
C ASN A 111 24.83 23.50 12.30
N ASP A 112 23.52 23.40 12.58
CA ASP A 112 23.02 22.38 13.52
C ASP A 112 22.11 21.32 12.88
N ASP A 113 21.75 21.45 11.59
CA ASP A 113 20.95 20.44 10.86
C ASP A 113 21.76 19.57 9.88
N ASP A 114 23.03 19.93 9.58
CA ASP A 114 23.89 19.17 8.66
C ASP A 114 24.56 17.94 9.32
N ASP A 115 24.51 17.84 10.66
CA ASP A 115 25.01 16.70 11.43
C ASP A 115 23.94 15.61 11.66
N LEU A 116 22.74 15.72 11.04
CA LEU A 116 21.66 14.75 11.22
C LEU A 116 21.89 13.44 10.46
N TYR A 117 22.88 13.40 9.56
CA TYR A 117 23.22 12.24 8.74
C TYR A 117 24.66 11.84 9.02
N ASP A 118 24.84 10.70 9.69
CA ASP A 118 26.14 10.03 9.75
C ASP A 118 26.56 9.66 8.32
N GLN A 119 27.43 10.49 7.72
CA GLN A 119 27.87 10.35 6.33
C GLN A 119 28.77 9.11 6.13
N ASP A 120 29.18 8.44 7.21
CA ASP A 120 29.97 7.22 7.17
C ASP A 120 29.10 5.95 7.32
N ALA A 121 27.78 6.11 7.48
CA ALA A 121 26.85 4.99 7.58
C ALA A 121 26.57 4.37 6.22
N THR A 122 27.34 3.34 5.85
CA THR A 122 27.05 2.49 4.70
C THR A 122 25.66 1.84 4.86
N ALA A 123 24.81 1.87 3.83
CA ALA A 123 23.55 1.13 3.88
C ALA A 123 23.82 -0.32 4.28
N ILE A 124 23.13 -0.77 5.32
CA ILE A 124 23.13 -2.17 5.72
C ILE A 124 22.09 -2.85 4.83
N PRO A 125 22.46 -3.66 3.82
CA PRO A 125 21.47 -4.51 3.16
C PRO A 125 20.84 -5.36 4.25
N PHE A 126 19.51 -5.55 4.24
CA PHE A 126 18.91 -6.56 5.09
C PHE A 126 19.68 -7.87 4.90
N ARG A 127 20.40 -8.29 5.94
CA ARG A 127 21.30 -9.46 5.88
C ARG A 127 20.55 -10.78 6.05
N GLY A 128 19.22 -10.73 6.12
CA GLY A 128 18.35 -11.90 6.20
C GLY A 128 17.86 -12.37 4.83
N ASP A 129 17.10 -13.45 4.84
CA ASP A 129 16.49 -14.03 3.64
C ASP A 129 15.18 -13.30 3.32
N TYR A 130 14.93 -12.95 2.05
CA TYR A 130 13.69 -12.33 1.60
C TYR A 130 12.65 -13.38 1.20
N ARG A 131 11.37 -13.02 1.32
CA ARG A 131 10.30 -13.74 0.63
C ARG A 131 10.14 -13.15 -0.78
N GLU A 132 10.77 -13.76 -1.78
CA GLU A 132 10.61 -13.27 -3.15
C GLU A 132 9.22 -13.58 -3.71
N LEU A 133 8.58 -12.57 -4.28
CA LEU A 133 7.27 -12.61 -4.94
C LEU A 133 7.44 -12.49 -6.44
N PHE A 134 6.74 -13.35 -7.17
CA PHE A 134 6.81 -13.45 -8.62
C PHE A 134 5.45 -13.15 -9.23
N SER A 135 5.43 -12.42 -10.34
CA SER A 135 4.18 -12.19 -11.07
C SER A 135 3.59 -13.53 -11.53
N LEU A 136 2.26 -13.62 -11.44
CA LEU A 136 1.52 -14.77 -11.94
C LEU A 136 1.41 -14.78 -13.45
N THR A 137 1.49 -13.61 -14.09
CA THR A 137 1.04 -13.45 -15.48
C THR A 137 2.09 -12.87 -16.42
N THR A 138 3.08 -12.12 -15.95
CA THR A 138 4.15 -11.65 -16.86
C THR A 138 5.02 -12.81 -17.33
N ARG A 139 5.50 -12.71 -18.57
CA ARG A 139 6.35 -13.77 -19.17
C ARG A 139 7.68 -13.97 -18.46
N ASP A 140 8.28 -12.90 -17.94
CA ASP A 140 9.54 -12.94 -17.20
C ASP A 140 9.33 -13.05 -15.68
N ARG A 141 8.07 -13.15 -15.23
CA ARG A 141 7.66 -13.21 -13.82
C ARG A 141 8.00 -11.96 -13.00
N LYS A 142 8.42 -10.86 -13.64
CA LYS A 142 8.64 -9.57 -12.99
C LYS A 142 7.34 -8.78 -12.90
N TYR A 143 7.40 -7.65 -12.22
CA TYR A 143 6.29 -6.71 -12.15
C TYR A 143 5.96 -6.07 -13.50
N TYR A 144 4.76 -5.50 -13.60
CA TYR A 144 4.28 -4.66 -14.67
C TYR A 144 4.70 -3.20 -14.47
N PRO A 145 5.40 -2.57 -15.41
CA PRO A 145 5.45 -1.11 -15.46
C PRO A 145 4.07 -0.56 -15.81
N ILE A 146 3.70 0.58 -15.20
CA ILE A 146 2.47 1.32 -15.50
C ILE A 146 2.83 2.51 -16.40
N HIS A 147 2.23 2.55 -17.58
CA HIS A 147 2.47 3.61 -18.57
C HIS A 147 1.20 4.42 -18.82
N MET A 148 1.22 5.67 -18.35
CA MET A 148 0.11 6.62 -18.46
C MET A 148 0.33 7.61 -19.61
N ASP A 149 0.36 7.08 -20.84
CA ASP A 149 0.51 7.88 -22.08
C ASP A 149 1.78 8.76 -22.11
N GLY A 150 2.89 8.23 -21.62
CA GLY A 150 4.18 8.93 -21.55
C GLY A 150 4.27 9.98 -20.43
N ILE A 151 3.21 10.18 -19.64
CA ILE A 151 3.21 11.08 -18.50
C ILE A 151 3.94 10.41 -17.32
N GLY A 152 4.97 11.09 -16.80
CA GLY A 152 5.70 10.64 -15.62
C GLY A 152 4.80 10.69 -14.38
N VAL A 153 4.59 9.52 -13.76
CA VAL A 153 3.76 9.35 -12.56
C VAL A 153 4.44 8.43 -11.56
N TYR A 154 4.09 8.58 -10.29
CA TYR A 154 4.61 7.77 -9.19
C TYR A 154 3.51 7.51 -8.16
N ASN A 155 3.79 6.64 -7.18
CA ASN A 155 2.87 6.26 -6.12
C ASN A 155 1.46 5.84 -6.63
N PRO A 156 1.37 4.82 -7.51
CA PRO A 156 0.11 4.39 -8.09
C PRO A 156 -0.77 3.63 -7.10
N SER A 157 -2.08 3.65 -7.29
CA SER A 157 -3.01 2.68 -6.70
C SER A 157 -3.93 2.12 -7.76
N LEU A 158 -4.22 0.83 -7.68
CA LEU A 158 -4.97 0.11 -8.70
C LEU A 158 -6.16 -0.61 -8.08
N ILE A 159 -7.35 -0.50 -8.65
CA ILE A 159 -8.52 -1.30 -8.25
C ILE A 159 -9.25 -1.87 -9.48
N PRO A 160 -10.00 -2.98 -9.35
CA PRO A 160 -10.79 -3.51 -10.45
C PRO A 160 -11.71 -2.48 -11.11
N HIS A 161 -11.81 -2.50 -12.44
CA HIS A 161 -12.71 -1.63 -13.17
C HIS A 161 -14.18 -1.97 -12.84
N PRO A 162 -15.07 -0.97 -12.67
CA PRO A 162 -16.45 -1.20 -12.24
C PRO A 162 -17.33 -2.03 -13.19
N THR A 163 -16.98 -2.12 -14.47
CA THR A 163 -17.82 -2.76 -15.51
C THR A 163 -17.06 -3.66 -16.47
N LYS A 164 -15.72 -3.59 -16.51
CA LYS A 164 -14.89 -4.37 -17.42
C LYS A 164 -14.06 -5.37 -16.63
N ALA A 165 -14.11 -6.64 -17.04
CA ALA A 165 -13.54 -7.74 -16.27
C ALA A 165 -12.01 -7.86 -16.41
N ASP A 166 -11.45 -7.30 -17.48
CA ASP A 166 -10.07 -7.36 -17.93
C ASP A 166 -9.35 -6.00 -17.84
N GLN A 167 -9.96 -5.03 -17.16
CA GLN A 167 -9.39 -3.71 -16.93
C GLN A 167 -9.40 -3.36 -15.45
N TRP A 168 -8.54 -2.41 -15.11
CA TRP A 168 -8.41 -1.84 -13.77
C TRP A 168 -8.43 -0.33 -13.86
N VAL A 169 -8.80 0.37 -12.79
CA VAL A 169 -8.64 1.82 -12.70
C VAL A 169 -7.39 2.11 -11.89
N VAL A 170 -6.50 2.91 -12.46
CA VAL A 170 -5.33 3.42 -11.75
C VAL A 170 -5.57 4.87 -11.37
N ILE A 171 -5.07 5.26 -10.20
CA ILE A 171 -4.75 6.65 -9.89
C ILE A 171 -3.28 6.73 -9.51
N ALA A 172 -2.58 7.77 -9.94
CA ALA A 172 -1.17 7.97 -9.61
C ALA A 172 -0.86 9.45 -9.42
N SER A 173 0.15 9.74 -8.62
CA SER A 173 0.60 11.10 -8.37
C SER A 173 1.43 11.60 -9.54
N HIS A 174 1.20 12.85 -9.96
CA HIS A 174 1.96 13.53 -10.99
C HIS A 174 2.69 14.74 -10.37
N PRO A 175 4.02 14.84 -10.52
CA PRO A 175 4.79 15.91 -9.91
C PRO A 175 4.53 17.23 -10.64
N GLY A 176 3.91 18.19 -9.96
CA GLY A 176 3.78 19.58 -10.43
C GLY A 176 4.61 20.56 -9.60
N MET A 177 5.00 21.67 -10.21
CA MET A 177 5.67 22.77 -9.50
C MET A 177 4.62 23.57 -8.71
N GLY A 178 4.44 23.25 -7.43
CA GLY A 178 3.53 23.96 -6.50
C GLY A 178 2.11 23.39 -6.40
N GLU A 179 1.57 22.80 -7.46
CA GLU A 179 0.31 22.05 -7.43
C GLU A 179 0.59 20.56 -7.63
N SER A 180 0.31 19.74 -6.62
CA SER A 180 0.33 18.29 -6.76
C SER A 180 -0.95 17.83 -7.47
N GLU A 181 -0.79 16.98 -8.48
CA GLU A 181 -1.91 16.45 -9.24
C GLU A 181 -2.01 14.93 -9.07
N ALA A 182 -3.23 14.42 -9.19
CA ALA A 182 -3.48 12.99 -9.31
C ALA A 182 -4.14 12.72 -10.66
N LEU A 183 -3.56 11.79 -11.42
CA LEU A 183 -4.06 11.40 -12.73
C LEU A 183 -4.67 10.00 -12.65
N TYR A 184 -5.73 9.76 -13.41
CA TYR A 184 -6.40 8.47 -13.46
C TYR A 184 -6.74 8.05 -14.89
N CYS A 185 -6.84 6.74 -15.11
CA CYS A 185 -7.33 6.15 -16.36
C CYS A 185 -7.74 4.69 -16.12
N ALA A 186 -8.42 4.08 -17.10
CA ALA A 186 -8.58 2.63 -17.15
C ALA A 186 -7.36 1.98 -17.79
N LEU A 187 -6.71 1.04 -17.10
CA LEU A 187 -5.57 0.26 -17.59
C LEU A 187 -6.02 -1.07 -18.22
N GLY A 188 -5.37 -1.43 -19.31
CA GLY A 188 -5.33 -2.78 -19.87
C GLY A 188 -3.90 -3.31 -19.91
N ASN A 189 -3.74 -4.63 -20.04
CA ASN A 189 -2.42 -5.24 -20.24
C ASN A 189 -2.07 -5.29 -21.74
N LEU A 190 -0.93 -4.71 -22.11
CA LEU A 190 -0.34 -4.79 -23.44
C LEU A 190 1.10 -5.31 -23.32
N ASN A 191 1.30 -6.59 -23.64
CA ASN A 191 2.62 -7.25 -23.67
C ASN A 191 3.43 -7.06 -22.37
N ASP A 192 2.83 -7.37 -21.22
CA ASP A 192 3.45 -7.25 -19.89
C ASP A 192 3.64 -5.80 -19.40
N VAL A 193 2.93 -4.85 -20.01
CA VAL A 193 2.88 -3.44 -19.58
C VAL A 193 1.43 -3.05 -19.33
N LEU A 194 1.14 -2.40 -18.19
CA LEU A 194 -0.18 -1.85 -17.94
C LEU A 194 -0.27 -0.46 -18.57
N VAL A 195 -1.15 -0.30 -19.57
CA VAL A 195 -1.27 0.93 -20.38
C VAL A 195 -2.65 1.52 -20.25
N CYS A 196 -2.74 2.86 -20.22
CA CYS A 196 -4.03 3.54 -20.27
C CYS A 196 -4.76 3.25 -21.59
N SER A 197 -6.05 2.92 -21.49
CA SER A 197 -6.94 2.73 -22.63
C SER A 197 -7.46 4.03 -23.24
N SER A 198 -7.27 5.15 -22.55
CA SER A 198 -7.57 6.52 -22.98
C SER A 198 -6.56 7.48 -22.37
N ALA A 199 -6.52 8.73 -22.86
CA ALA A 199 -5.67 9.76 -22.25
C ALA A 199 -5.95 9.88 -20.73
N PRO A 200 -4.93 9.97 -19.87
CA PRO A 200 -5.11 10.20 -18.44
C PRO A 200 -5.89 11.48 -18.15
N GLN A 201 -6.78 11.42 -17.17
CA GLN A 201 -7.58 12.54 -16.70
C GLN A 201 -7.12 12.99 -15.33
N LYS A 202 -7.21 14.30 -15.05
CA LYS A 202 -6.93 14.86 -13.71
C LYS A 202 -8.10 14.57 -12.77
N MET A 203 -7.81 14.02 -11.59
CA MET A 203 -8.78 13.93 -10.50
C MET A 203 -9.02 15.34 -9.95
N THR A 204 -10.29 15.73 -9.79
CA THR A 204 -10.68 17.05 -9.30
C THR A 204 -11.41 16.96 -7.96
N PRO A 205 -10.70 16.81 -6.83
CA PRO A 205 -11.32 16.90 -5.52
C PRO A 205 -11.75 18.35 -5.22
N ALA A 206 -12.38 18.58 -4.05
CA ALA A 206 -12.59 19.94 -3.56
C ALA A 206 -11.25 20.70 -3.49
N LYS A 207 -11.30 22.01 -3.74
CA LYS A 207 -10.10 22.86 -3.70
C LYS A 207 -9.44 22.78 -2.33
N SER A 208 -8.11 22.70 -2.33
CA SER A 208 -7.32 22.81 -1.10
C SER A 208 -7.68 24.09 -0.36
N ILE A 209 -7.85 23.96 0.95
CA ILE A 209 -7.93 25.08 1.87
C ILE A 209 -6.54 25.68 2.10
N LYS A 210 -6.49 26.86 2.73
CA LYS A 210 -5.24 27.41 3.26
C LYS A 210 -5.16 27.11 4.76
N SER A 211 -4.12 26.42 5.20
CA SER A 211 -3.91 26.16 6.64
C SER A 211 -3.20 27.33 7.31
N GLU A 212 -3.75 27.83 8.42
CA GLU A 212 -3.07 28.80 9.29
C GLU A 212 -2.09 28.13 10.26
N LYS A 213 -1.97 26.79 10.21
CA LYS A 213 -1.15 25.99 11.14
C LYS A 213 0.20 25.57 10.55
N CYS A 214 0.44 25.89 9.29
CA CYS A 214 1.75 25.75 8.66
C CYS A 214 2.66 26.89 9.12
N VAL A 215 3.17 26.75 10.34
CA VAL A 215 4.06 27.72 11.03
C VAL A 215 5.30 27.00 11.55
N ASN A 216 6.27 27.75 12.09
CA ASN A 216 7.49 27.23 12.71
C ASN A 216 8.36 26.46 11.71
N GLY A 217 8.64 27.06 10.56
CA GLY A 217 9.43 26.46 9.49
C GLY A 217 8.61 25.59 8.53
N LEU A 218 7.30 25.47 8.72
CA LEU A 218 6.39 24.79 7.80
C LEU A 218 5.63 25.74 6.87
N GLU A 219 5.92 27.04 6.88
CA GLU A 219 5.22 28.07 6.10
C GLU A 219 5.27 27.77 4.60
N TYR A 220 6.37 27.17 4.14
CA TYR A 220 6.56 26.76 2.75
C TYR A 220 5.51 25.73 2.29
N MET A 221 4.91 24.97 3.21
CA MET A 221 3.83 24.03 2.90
C MET A 221 2.56 24.72 2.38
N ASN A 222 2.37 26.01 2.69
CA ASN A 222 1.24 26.79 2.18
C ASN A 222 1.27 26.98 0.66
N PHE A 223 2.44 26.84 0.03
CA PHE A 223 2.58 26.92 -1.43
C PHE A 223 2.23 25.62 -2.14
N TYR A 224 2.14 24.51 -1.41
CA TYR A 224 1.73 23.23 -1.96
C TYR A 224 0.21 23.08 -1.89
N THR A 225 -0.42 22.97 -3.06
CA THR A 225 -1.86 22.78 -3.22
C THR A 225 -2.17 21.49 -3.97
N GLY A 226 -3.43 21.05 -3.94
CA GLY A 226 -3.88 19.83 -4.61
C GLY A 226 -3.72 18.56 -3.76
N PRO A 227 -4.11 17.41 -4.32
CA PRO A 227 -3.99 16.11 -3.65
C PRO A 227 -2.57 15.54 -3.73
N ARG A 228 -1.99 15.20 -2.56
CA ARG A 228 -0.65 14.59 -2.42
C ARG A 228 -0.77 13.11 -2.09
N ASP A 229 0.16 12.30 -2.61
CA ASP A 229 0.26 10.86 -2.34
C ASP A 229 -1.09 10.13 -2.38
N THR A 230 -1.81 10.35 -3.48
CA THR A 230 -3.19 9.90 -3.63
C THR A 230 -3.27 8.38 -3.70
N ARG A 231 -4.11 7.77 -2.87
CA ARG A 231 -4.32 6.31 -2.83
C ARG A 231 -5.79 5.98 -2.99
N MET A 232 -6.12 5.16 -3.98
CA MET A 232 -7.48 4.66 -4.23
C MET A 232 -7.59 3.19 -3.83
N PHE A 233 -8.67 2.85 -3.15
CA PHE A 233 -8.91 1.52 -2.61
C PHE A 233 -10.39 1.22 -2.46
N PHE A 234 -10.76 -0.05 -2.29
CA PHE A 234 -12.14 -0.44 -1.97
C PHE A 234 -12.33 -0.56 -0.46
N GLY A 235 -13.39 0.03 0.08
CA GLY A 235 -14.02 -0.43 1.31
C GLY A 235 -15.12 -1.46 1.03
N PRO A 236 -15.85 -1.95 2.05
CA PRO A 236 -16.85 -3.01 1.88
C PRO A 236 -17.94 -2.71 0.85
N GLY A 237 -18.39 -1.46 0.74
CA GLY A 237 -19.51 -1.08 -0.12
C GLY A 237 -19.20 -0.02 -1.20
N ALA A 238 -17.99 0.53 -1.24
CA ALA A 238 -17.65 1.62 -2.16
C ALA A 238 -16.14 1.75 -2.39
N PRO A 239 -15.72 2.28 -3.54
CA PRO A 239 -14.35 2.75 -3.73
C PRO A 239 -14.15 4.12 -3.06
N TYR A 240 -13.01 4.28 -2.39
CA TYR A 240 -12.59 5.51 -1.73
C TYR A 240 -11.22 5.94 -2.23
N VAL A 241 -10.94 7.23 -2.09
CA VAL A 241 -9.64 7.82 -2.31
C VAL A 241 -9.23 8.57 -1.06
N VAL A 242 -7.99 8.36 -0.62
CA VAL A 242 -7.34 9.16 0.41
C VAL A 242 -6.20 9.97 -0.21
N TYR A 243 -6.04 11.22 0.19
CA TYR A 243 -4.95 12.07 -0.26
C TYR A 243 -4.57 13.11 0.79
N GLY A 244 -3.31 13.54 0.79
CA GLY A 244 -2.83 14.63 1.62
C GLY A 244 -3.20 15.99 1.04
N SER A 245 -3.61 16.92 1.91
CA SER A 245 -3.74 18.34 1.56
C SER A 245 -3.62 19.20 2.82
N GLN A 246 -3.71 20.52 2.67
CA GLN A 246 -3.74 21.44 3.81
C GLN A 246 -4.94 21.14 4.71
N SER A 247 -4.73 21.27 6.02
CA SER A 247 -5.66 20.85 7.07
C SER A 247 -6.33 22.02 7.78
N THR A 248 -7.58 21.85 8.27
CA THR A 248 -8.21 22.89 9.12
C THR A 248 -7.72 22.87 10.57
N TRP A 249 -6.89 21.90 10.97
CA TRP A 249 -6.58 21.61 12.37
C TRP A 249 -5.09 21.29 12.60
N THR A 250 -4.38 20.78 11.60
CA THR A 250 -2.91 20.70 11.54
C THR A 250 -2.39 21.49 10.33
N CYS A 251 -1.08 21.44 10.02
CA CYS A 251 -0.56 22.04 8.79
C CYS A 251 -1.02 21.24 7.56
N LEU A 252 -0.72 19.94 7.55
CA LEU A 252 -1.16 18.98 6.53
C LEU A 252 -1.92 17.83 7.18
N GLY A 253 -3.00 17.42 6.52
CA GLY A 253 -3.85 16.31 6.95
C GLY A 253 -4.25 15.43 5.76
N LEU A 254 -4.98 14.37 6.07
CA LEU A 254 -5.51 13.44 5.06
C LEU A 254 -7.00 13.66 4.85
N TRP A 255 -7.39 13.61 3.58
CA TRP A 255 -8.76 13.76 3.15
C TRP A 255 -9.22 12.46 2.51
N LEU A 256 -10.45 12.05 2.81
CA LEU A 256 -11.10 10.84 2.31
C LEU A 256 -12.36 11.21 1.53
N GLN A 257 -12.59 10.54 0.41
CA GLN A 257 -13.81 10.73 -0.39
C GLN A 257 -14.20 9.46 -1.15
N ASP A 258 -15.50 9.27 -1.33
CA ASP A 258 -16.08 8.32 -2.29
C ASP A 258 -15.63 8.68 -3.72
N VAL A 259 -15.11 7.70 -4.44
CA VAL A 259 -14.52 7.91 -5.77
C VAL A 259 -15.58 8.10 -6.85
N ARG A 260 -16.79 7.57 -6.66
CA ARG A 260 -17.84 7.59 -7.68
C ARG A 260 -18.22 8.99 -8.17
N PRO A 261 -18.40 10.02 -7.32
CA PRO A 261 -18.64 11.38 -7.81
C PRO A 261 -17.40 12.08 -8.38
N LEU A 262 -16.19 11.55 -8.14
CA LEU A 262 -14.93 12.19 -8.54
C LEU A 262 -14.43 11.74 -9.91
N LEU A 263 -14.59 10.46 -10.24
CA LEU A 263 -14.01 9.84 -11.43
C LEU A 263 -15.13 9.35 -12.36
N ASP A 264 -15.10 9.82 -13.59
CA ASP A 264 -16.16 9.55 -14.58
C ASP A 264 -16.34 8.06 -14.90
N ILE A 265 -15.26 7.28 -14.85
CA ILE A 265 -15.24 5.81 -15.01
C ILE A 265 -16.20 5.12 -14.03
N PHE A 266 -16.47 5.73 -12.87
CA PHE A 266 -17.35 5.20 -11.83
C PHE A 266 -18.78 5.77 -11.86
N HIS A 267 -19.10 6.72 -12.74
CA HIS A 267 -20.44 7.34 -12.81
C HIS A 267 -21.56 6.33 -13.13
N ILE A 268 -21.24 5.21 -13.78
CA ILE A 268 -22.20 4.14 -14.10
C ILE A 268 -22.56 3.28 -12.88
N VAL A 269 -21.76 3.33 -11.82
CA VAL A 269 -22.04 2.60 -10.58
C VAL A 269 -22.99 3.44 -9.75
N GLU A 270 -24.23 2.99 -9.60
CA GLU A 270 -25.20 3.72 -8.79
C GLU A 270 -24.68 3.92 -7.35
N SER A 271 -24.88 5.11 -6.80
CA SER A 271 -24.55 5.47 -5.41
C SER A 271 -25.55 4.87 -4.40
N VAL A 272 -26.33 3.84 -4.77
CA VAL A 272 -27.42 3.37 -3.92
C VAL A 272 -26.85 2.85 -2.60
N GLY A 273 -27.25 3.48 -1.50
CA GLY A 273 -27.01 3.00 -0.15
C GLY A 273 -25.73 3.47 0.54
N ASN A 274 -24.68 3.94 -0.17
CA ASN A 274 -23.50 4.45 0.54
C ASN A 274 -23.75 5.87 1.04
N LYS A 275 -23.54 6.10 2.34
CA LYS A 275 -23.65 7.42 2.97
C LYS A 275 -22.29 7.97 3.44
N LEU A 276 -21.26 7.13 3.47
CA LEU A 276 -19.95 7.49 4.02
C LEU A 276 -19.15 8.32 3.01
N PHE A 277 -18.62 9.45 3.47
CA PHE A 277 -17.60 10.26 2.77
C PHE A 277 -17.98 10.66 1.34
N LYS A 278 -19.26 10.99 1.08
CA LYS A 278 -19.72 11.40 -0.26
C LYS A 278 -19.01 12.65 -0.79
N SER A 279 -18.70 13.57 0.11
CA SER A 279 -17.91 14.76 -0.14
C SER A 279 -16.51 14.57 0.43
N THR A 280 -15.58 15.43 0.00
CA THR A 280 -14.26 15.56 0.59
C THR A 280 -14.37 15.74 2.11
N THR A 281 -13.87 14.77 2.87
CA THR A 281 -13.96 14.74 4.35
C THR A 281 -12.56 14.64 4.93
N GLU A 282 -12.21 15.53 5.85
CA GLU A 282 -10.91 15.48 6.51
C GLU A 282 -10.89 14.40 7.59
N LEU A 283 -9.85 13.57 7.62
CA LEU A 283 -9.76 12.45 8.57
C LEU A 283 -9.12 12.90 9.88
N HIS A 284 -9.92 12.90 10.94
CA HIS A 284 -9.46 13.33 12.25
C HIS A 284 -8.48 12.36 12.92
N ARG A 285 -7.72 12.81 13.92
CA ARG A 285 -6.84 11.96 14.75
C ARG A 285 -7.09 12.27 16.23
N PRO A 286 -7.23 11.25 17.11
CA PRO A 286 -7.27 11.50 18.55
C PRO A 286 -5.92 12.05 19.05
N PRO A 287 -5.91 12.94 20.06
CA PRO A 287 -4.65 13.44 20.61
C PRO A 287 -3.70 12.31 21.08
N PRO A 288 -2.37 12.47 20.95
CA PRO A 288 -1.68 13.63 20.37
C PRO A 288 -1.68 13.60 18.82
N PHE A 289 -1.70 14.78 18.22
CA PHE A 289 -1.49 14.98 16.78
C PHE A 289 -0.16 15.68 16.51
N GLN A 290 0.36 15.49 15.30
CA GLN A 290 1.56 16.11 14.76
C GLN A 290 1.19 17.29 13.85
N ALA A 291 2.17 18.13 13.51
CA ALA A 291 1.95 19.23 12.57
C ALA A 291 1.63 18.72 11.14
N ILE A 292 2.23 17.59 10.75
CA ILE A 292 2.00 16.92 9.46
C ILE A 292 1.42 15.54 9.74
N GLU A 293 0.13 15.39 9.47
CA GLU A 293 -0.55 14.10 9.52
C GLU A 293 -0.55 13.48 8.11
N LYS A 294 0.10 12.33 8.00
CA LYS A 294 0.26 11.62 6.72
C LYS A 294 0.22 10.11 6.93
N ASN A 295 0.08 9.40 5.82
CA ASN A 295 0.16 7.94 5.75
C ASN A 295 -0.89 7.14 6.54
N PHE A 296 -1.97 7.74 7.08
CA PHE A 296 -3.08 6.96 7.64
C PHE A 296 -3.68 6.02 6.60
N PHE A 297 -4.23 4.90 7.06
CA PHE A 297 -5.13 4.10 6.25
C PHE A 297 -6.45 3.87 6.99
N VAL A 298 -7.49 3.66 6.20
CA VAL A 298 -8.82 3.32 6.68
C VAL A 298 -8.99 1.81 6.64
N PHE A 299 -9.67 1.26 7.64
CA PHE A 299 -10.09 -0.13 7.69
C PHE A 299 -11.52 -0.24 8.22
N TRP A 300 -12.13 -1.40 7.97
CA TRP A 300 -13.49 -1.69 8.39
C TRP A 300 -13.53 -2.92 9.29
N SER A 301 -14.31 -2.84 10.37
CA SER A 301 -14.57 -3.98 11.24
C SER A 301 -15.48 -5.02 10.58
N GLY A 302 -15.63 -6.18 11.22
CA GLY A 302 -16.58 -7.21 10.80
C GLY A 302 -18.05 -6.74 10.73
N GLU A 303 -18.39 -5.66 11.43
CA GLU A 303 -19.71 -5.02 11.41
C GLU A 303 -19.84 -3.91 10.35
N GLY A 304 -18.78 -3.63 9.59
CA GLY A 304 -18.75 -2.58 8.56
C GLY A 304 -18.58 -1.16 9.11
N LYS A 305 -18.18 -0.99 10.38
CA LYS A 305 -17.80 0.32 10.94
C LYS A 305 -16.40 0.71 10.45
N ALA A 306 -16.20 1.99 10.13
CA ALA A 306 -14.94 2.52 9.63
C ALA A 306 -14.03 3.00 10.77
N TYR A 307 -12.73 2.76 10.62
CA TYR A 307 -11.68 3.14 11.55
C TYR A 307 -10.48 3.66 10.76
N ALA A 308 -9.70 4.56 11.36
CA ALA A 308 -8.39 4.96 10.83
C ALA A 308 -7.31 4.40 11.74
N HIS A 309 -6.24 3.94 11.09
CA HIS A 309 -5.00 3.54 11.74
C HIS A 309 -3.95 4.62 11.49
N TYR A 310 -3.44 5.23 12.56
CA TYR A 310 -2.59 6.42 12.51
C TYR A 310 -1.12 6.06 12.61
N ASP A 311 -0.76 5.28 13.64
CA ASP A 311 0.62 4.90 13.91
C ASP A 311 0.76 3.38 13.91
N VAL A 312 1.86 2.89 13.37
CA VAL A 312 2.23 1.46 13.38
C VAL A 312 3.35 1.16 14.39
N TYR A 313 4.20 2.13 14.71
CA TYR A 313 5.37 2.00 15.57
C TYR A 313 5.65 3.33 16.29
N PRO A 314 6.21 3.36 17.51
CA PRO A 314 6.59 2.23 18.39
C PRO A 314 5.39 1.56 19.09
N LYS A 315 4.22 2.18 19.01
CA LYS A 315 2.94 1.63 19.45
C LYS A 315 1.92 1.92 18.37
N ARG A 316 0.93 1.04 18.23
CA ARG A 316 -0.19 1.31 17.33
C ARG A 316 -1.08 2.40 17.91
N SER A 317 -1.76 3.14 17.03
CA SER A 317 -2.87 4.02 17.39
C SER A 317 -3.96 3.93 16.34
N PHE A 318 -5.21 3.77 16.76
CA PHE A 318 -6.35 3.67 15.86
C PHE A 318 -7.66 4.04 16.56
N ALA A 319 -8.57 4.65 15.82
CA ALA A 319 -9.86 5.09 16.35
C ALA A 319 -10.97 4.93 15.29
N GLN A 320 -12.22 4.82 15.78
CA GLN A 320 -13.39 4.85 14.92
C GLN A 320 -13.53 6.23 14.28
N ILE A 321 -13.90 6.26 13.00
CA ILE A 321 -14.17 7.49 12.25
C ILE A 321 -15.67 7.61 12.01
N GLU A 322 -16.20 8.78 12.26
CA GLU A 322 -17.58 9.14 11.94
C GLU A 322 -17.71 9.67 10.50
N MET A 323 -18.95 9.84 10.02
CA MET A 323 -19.19 10.22 8.62
C MET A 323 -18.64 11.61 8.25
N ASP A 324 -18.50 12.49 9.23
CA ASP A 324 -17.95 13.84 9.10
C ASP A 324 -16.43 13.88 9.25
N GLY A 325 -15.78 12.72 9.45
CA GLY A 325 -14.34 12.60 9.63
C GLY A 325 -13.87 12.77 11.07
N THR A 326 -14.76 13.15 11.99
CA THR A 326 -14.42 13.20 13.43
C THR A 326 -14.13 11.80 13.97
N VAL A 327 -13.38 11.73 15.07
CA VAL A 327 -12.88 10.45 15.59
C VAL A 327 -13.15 10.28 17.07
N GLY A 328 -13.36 9.01 17.44
CA GLY A 328 -13.48 8.60 18.83
C GLY A 328 -12.15 8.62 19.58
N LYS A 329 -12.15 8.03 20.78
CA LYS A 329 -10.93 7.79 21.56
C LYS A 329 -10.03 6.78 20.86
N ASP A 330 -8.73 6.89 21.10
CA ASP A 330 -7.78 5.84 20.70
C ASP A 330 -8.14 4.51 21.37
N LEU A 331 -8.28 3.47 20.56
CA LEU A 331 -8.65 2.11 20.97
C LEU A 331 -7.42 1.20 21.15
N ALA A 332 -6.26 1.59 20.62
CA ALA A 332 -5.02 0.81 20.73
C ALA A 332 -4.59 0.45 22.15
N PRO A 333 -4.84 1.26 23.21
CA PRO A 333 -4.55 0.86 24.58
C PRO A 333 -5.21 -0.46 25.03
N GLN A 334 -6.34 -0.84 24.41
CA GLN A 334 -7.04 -2.09 24.72
C GLN A 334 -6.32 -3.33 24.15
N ALA A 335 -5.62 -3.18 23.01
CA ALA A 335 -4.81 -4.22 22.39
C ALA A 335 -3.33 -4.20 22.84
N ALA A 336 -2.90 -3.13 23.52
CA ALA A 336 -1.49 -2.82 23.77
C ALA A 336 -0.71 -3.95 24.45
N ARG A 337 -1.34 -4.73 25.34
CA ARG A 337 -0.65 -5.85 26.01
C ARG A 337 -0.23 -6.92 25.00
N HIS A 338 -1.12 -7.30 24.09
CA HIS A 338 -0.86 -8.32 23.08
C HIS A 338 0.06 -7.77 21.98
N ASP A 339 -0.24 -6.58 21.49
CA ASP A 339 0.54 -5.92 20.46
C ASP A 339 1.99 -5.71 20.88
N LYS A 340 2.25 -5.25 22.12
CA LYS A 340 3.62 -5.03 22.61
C LYS A 340 4.46 -6.29 22.51
N PHE A 341 3.90 -7.45 22.87
CA PHE A 341 4.62 -8.72 22.75
C PHE A 341 4.88 -9.08 21.28
N CYS A 342 3.86 -8.95 20.44
CA CYS A 342 3.98 -9.33 19.03
C CYS A 342 4.96 -8.42 18.27
N MET A 343 4.81 -7.11 18.42
CA MET A 343 5.68 -6.10 17.79
C MET A 343 7.13 -6.27 18.24
N ALA A 344 7.39 -6.42 19.54
CA ALA A 344 8.75 -6.60 20.05
C ALA A 344 9.44 -7.87 19.53
N LYS A 345 8.65 -8.90 19.18
CA LYS A 345 9.18 -10.20 18.73
C LYS A 345 9.36 -10.27 17.22
N TYR A 346 8.48 -9.64 16.45
CA TYR A 346 8.38 -9.89 15.01
C TYR A 346 8.53 -8.66 14.12
N MET A 347 8.42 -7.44 14.65
CA MET A 347 8.66 -6.25 13.83
C MET A 347 10.16 -5.92 13.76
N PRO A 348 10.63 -5.38 12.63
CA PRO A 348 11.96 -4.79 12.55
C PRO A 348 12.07 -3.63 13.54
N VAL A 349 13.26 -3.47 14.10
CA VAL A 349 13.58 -2.43 15.08
C VAL A 349 14.48 -1.40 14.40
N PRO A 350 14.03 -0.15 14.24
CA PRO A 350 14.89 0.93 13.77
C PRO A 350 16.15 1.06 14.66
N LEU A 351 17.34 0.93 14.06
CA LEU A 351 18.61 0.93 14.81
C LEU A 351 19.26 2.30 14.91
N SER A 352 18.78 3.28 14.14
CA SER A 352 19.30 4.64 14.10
C SER A 352 18.20 5.64 13.78
N LYS A 353 18.51 6.95 13.84
CA LYS A 353 17.59 8.02 13.42
C LYS A 353 17.34 8.04 11.90
N LEU A 354 18.14 7.31 11.12
CA LEU A 354 18.00 7.17 9.67
C LEU A 354 17.05 6.02 9.29
N GLU A 355 16.50 5.34 10.28
CA GLU A 355 15.56 4.24 10.09
C GLU A 355 14.21 4.57 10.72
N ASP A 356 13.14 4.14 10.06
CA ASP A 356 11.78 4.30 10.57
C ASP A 356 10.86 3.17 10.08
N ILE A 357 9.78 2.91 10.80
CA ILE A 357 8.72 2.00 10.37
C ILE A 357 7.59 2.80 9.75
N HIS A 358 7.53 2.76 8.43
CA HIS A 358 6.57 3.49 7.62
C HIS A 358 5.30 2.67 7.39
N GLN A 359 4.15 3.29 7.67
CA GLN A 359 2.86 2.79 7.18
C GLN A 359 2.76 2.98 5.66
N ALA A 360 2.46 1.91 4.93
CA ALA A 360 2.67 1.89 3.47
C ALA A 360 1.37 1.89 2.66
N THR A 361 0.42 1.01 3.00
CA THR A 361 -0.70 0.67 2.11
C THR A 361 -2.07 0.88 2.77
N ASN A 362 -3.13 0.83 1.96
CA ASN A 362 -4.49 0.64 2.46
C ASN A 362 -4.67 -0.76 3.08
N SER A 363 -5.87 -1.03 3.61
CA SER A 363 -6.20 -2.36 4.16
C SER A 363 -7.11 -3.17 3.25
N LEU A 364 -7.08 -4.49 3.41
CA LEU A 364 -8.03 -5.46 2.85
C LEU A 364 -8.49 -6.45 3.91
N SER A 365 -9.68 -7.00 3.77
CA SER A 365 -10.11 -8.14 4.57
C SER A 365 -9.77 -9.45 3.86
N ILE A 366 -9.07 -10.35 4.56
CA ILE A 366 -8.63 -11.65 4.03
C ILE A 366 -9.11 -12.79 4.92
N THR A 367 -9.71 -13.81 4.31
CA THR A 367 -9.98 -15.11 4.92
C THR A 367 -8.83 -16.08 4.64
N LEU A 368 -8.27 -16.72 5.67
CA LEU A 368 -7.07 -17.58 5.56
C LEU A 368 -7.34 -19.02 5.10
N CYS A 369 -8.53 -19.28 4.56
CA CYS A 369 -8.86 -20.53 3.87
C CYS A 369 -9.23 -20.26 2.41
N GLY A 370 -9.14 -21.29 1.58
CA GLY A 370 -9.43 -21.18 0.15
C GLY A 370 -10.92 -21.02 -0.13
N ARG A 371 -11.27 -20.15 -1.07
CA ARG A 371 -12.66 -19.83 -1.44
C ARG A 371 -13.48 -21.03 -1.89
N PHE A 372 -12.83 -21.97 -2.57
CA PHE A 372 -13.48 -23.17 -3.11
C PHE A 372 -13.41 -24.38 -2.17
N ASP A 373 -12.84 -24.22 -0.96
CA ASP A 373 -12.91 -25.24 0.07
C ASP A 373 -14.33 -25.25 0.68
N PRO A 374 -15.09 -26.37 0.59
CA PRO A 374 -16.44 -26.44 1.13
C PRO A 374 -16.53 -26.24 2.65
N ASN A 375 -15.40 -26.39 3.37
CA ASN A 375 -15.32 -26.15 4.81
C ASN A 375 -14.91 -24.71 5.15
N CYS A 376 -14.52 -23.91 4.15
CA CYS A 376 -14.14 -22.53 4.36
C CYS A 376 -15.38 -21.65 4.52
N LYS A 377 -15.64 -21.24 5.76
CA LYS A 377 -16.67 -20.25 6.10
C LYS A 377 -16.00 -19.05 6.75
N PRO A 378 -16.05 -17.86 6.14
CA PRO A 378 -15.52 -16.65 6.75
C PRO A 378 -16.14 -16.41 8.13
N SER A 379 -15.29 -16.24 9.14
CA SER A 379 -15.64 -15.96 10.53
C SER A 379 -14.61 -14.99 11.14
N ASP A 380 -14.85 -14.51 12.37
CA ASP A 380 -13.86 -13.71 13.10
C ASP A 380 -12.57 -14.47 13.43
N ASP A 381 -12.63 -15.81 13.44
CA ASP A 381 -11.48 -16.66 13.78
C ASP A 381 -10.53 -16.89 12.59
N ASN A 382 -11.01 -16.72 11.36
CA ASN A 382 -10.23 -16.98 10.14
C ASN A 382 -10.17 -15.80 9.18
N THR A 383 -10.80 -14.67 9.50
CA THR A 383 -10.85 -13.48 8.66
C THR A 383 -10.25 -12.27 9.38
N PHE A 384 -9.22 -11.69 8.77
CA PHE A 384 -8.40 -10.65 9.35
C PHE A 384 -8.36 -9.41 8.47
N ILE A 385 -7.89 -8.31 9.04
CA ILE A 385 -7.51 -7.12 8.29
C ILE A 385 -6.03 -7.23 7.96
N MET A 386 -5.71 -7.16 6.68
CA MET A 386 -4.37 -7.24 6.12
C MET A 386 -3.91 -5.84 5.69
N THR A 387 -2.68 -5.51 6.04
CA THR A 387 -1.99 -4.29 5.61
C THR A 387 -0.51 -4.60 5.40
N ILE A 388 0.18 -3.70 4.70
CA ILE A 388 1.63 -3.72 4.53
C ILE A 388 2.21 -2.48 5.20
N PHE A 389 3.25 -2.68 5.99
CA PHE A 389 4.14 -1.64 6.50
C PHE A 389 5.55 -1.87 5.97
N GLN A 390 6.43 -0.88 6.05
CA GLN A 390 7.78 -0.93 5.50
C GLN A 390 8.79 -0.50 6.55
N HIS A 391 9.89 -1.23 6.67
CA HIS A 391 11.09 -0.71 7.31
C HIS A 391 11.81 0.18 6.30
N LYS A 392 11.83 1.47 6.58
CA LYS A 392 12.55 2.45 5.79
C LYS A 392 13.94 2.62 6.39
N THR A 393 14.96 2.59 5.55
CA THR A 393 16.30 3.08 5.85
C THR A 393 16.62 4.24 4.92
N CYS A 394 17.41 5.21 5.37
CA CYS A 394 17.82 6.36 4.55
C CYS A 394 19.30 6.66 4.77
N TYR A 395 20.13 5.86 4.10
CA TYR A 395 21.59 6.01 4.10
C TYR A 395 22.04 6.62 2.78
N ASP A 396 23.15 7.37 2.78
CA ASP A 396 23.69 8.02 1.58
C ASP A 396 22.64 8.83 0.78
N TYR A 397 21.71 9.49 1.51
CA TYR A 397 20.58 10.24 0.95
C TYR A 397 19.65 9.43 0.03
N HIS A 398 19.66 8.11 0.16
CA HIS A 398 18.81 7.20 -0.62
C HIS A 398 17.96 6.32 0.30
N SER A 399 16.65 6.40 0.11
CA SER A 399 15.72 5.61 0.90
C SER A 399 15.57 4.19 0.34
N ILE A 400 15.59 3.19 1.21
CA ILE A 400 15.29 1.80 0.87
C ILE A 400 14.11 1.38 1.74
N TYR A 401 13.13 0.72 1.14
CA TYR A 401 11.93 0.25 1.84
C TYR A 401 11.84 -1.27 1.75
N GLU A 402 11.81 -1.90 2.92
CA GLU A 402 11.63 -3.35 3.02
C GLU A 402 10.24 -3.67 3.59
N PRO A 403 9.31 -4.21 2.77
CA PRO A 403 7.91 -4.34 3.13
C PRO A 403 7.60 -5.64 3.87
N TYR A 404 6.72 -5.54 4.87
CA TYR A 404 6.22 -6.62 5.70
C TYR A 404 4.69 -6.62 5.70
N VAL A 405 4.10 -7.82 5.66
CA VAL A 405 2.65 -7.99 5.85
C VAL A 405 2.31 -8.05 7.34
N ALA A 406 1.21 -7.43 7.74
CA ALA A 406 0.62 -7.57 9.07
C ALA A 406 -0.85 -7.95 8.95
N LEU A 407 -1.29 -8.85 9.82
CA LEU A 407 -2.68 -9.21 10.03
C LEU A 407 -3.11 -8.79 11.43
N PHE A 408 -4.28 -8.18 11.54
CA PHE A 408 -4.92 -7.91 12.83
C PHE A 408 -6.39 -8.31 12.80
N ARG A 409 -6.96 -8.57 13.98
CA ARG A 409 -8.36 -8.99 14.11
C ARG A 409 -9.29 -7.95 13.53
N ARG A 410 -10.37 -8.39 12.87
CA ARG A 410 -11.41 -7.49 12.33
C ARG A 410 -12.46 -7.08 13.37
N THR A 411 -12.35 -7.59 14.59
CA THR A 411 -13.19 -7.28 15.73
C THR A 411 -12.38 -6.59 16.81
N ALA A 412 -13.01 -5.68 17.55
CA ALA A 412 -12.39 -5.01 18.69
C ALA A 412 -11.87 -6.06 19.70
N PRO A 413 -10.68 -5.88 20.30
CA PRO A 413 -9.87 -4.66 20.28
C PRO A 413 -8.88 -4.53 19.11
N PHE A 414 -9.08 -5.26 18.00
CA PHE A 414 -8.26 -5.20 16.77
C PHE A 414 -6.80 -5.59 16.99
N GLU A 415 -6.55 -6.51 17.92
CA GLU A 415 -5.23 -7.04 18.26
C GLU A 415 -4.48 -7.55 17.02
N LEU A 416 -3.16 -7.34 16.99
CA LEU A 416 -2.29 -8.00 16.01
C LEU A 416 -2.50 -9.51 16.11
N HIS A 417 -2.67 -10.16 14.96
CA HIS A 417 -2.79 -11.61 14.86
C HIS A 417 -1.51 -12.24 14.32
N ALA A 418 -0.87 -11.58 13.34
CA ALA A 418 0.39 -12.07 12.79
C ALA A 418 1.17 -10.95 12.09
N VAL A 419 2.48 -11.14 12.00
CA VAL A 419 3.40 -10.29 11.23
C VAL A 419 4.27 -11.21 10.36
N GLY A 420 4.59 -10.82 9.13
CA GLY A 420 5.53 -11.56 8.30
C GLY A 420 6.90 -11.68 8.99
N GLN A 421 7.48 -12.88 9.02
CA GLN A 421 8.77 -13.13 9.70
C GLN A 421 9.96 -12.43 9.04
N ARG A 422 9.80 -12.01 7.79
CA ARG A 422 10.83 -11.38 6.96
C ARG A 422 10.17 -10.45 5.95
N PRO A 423 10.92 -9.49 5.39
CA PRO A 423 10.38 -8.65 4.33
C PRO A 423 10.22 -9.47 3.05
N PHE A 424 9.30 -9.03 2.20
CA PHE A 424 9.13 -9.61 0.87
C PHE A 424 9.86 -8.78 -0.20
N TRP A 425 10.37 -9.47 -1.22
CA TRP A 425 11.08 -8.88 -2.35
C TRP A 425 10.24 -9.00 -3.62
N ILE A 426 10.15 -7.93 -4.41
CA ILE A 426 9.45 -7.99 -5.70
C ILE A 426 10.44 -8.47 -6.76
N HIS A 427 10.16 -9.61 -7.39
CA HIS A 427 10.99 -10.11 -8.48
C HIS A 427 11.11 -9.05 -9.59
N GLY A 428 12.34 -8.74 -9.95
CA GLY A 428 12.68 -7.67 -10.89
C GLY A 428 13.18 -6.38 -10.25
N ARG A 429 13.04 -6.17 -8.93
CA ARG A 429 13.78 -5.12 -8.21
C ARG A 429 15.27 -5.43 -8.31
N GLY A 430 16.05 -4.46 -8.79
CA GLY A 430 17.48 -4.63 -9.06
C GLY A 430 18.37 -3.75 -8.18
N ASN A 431 19.67 -3.80 -8.47
CA ASN A 431 20.61 -2.83 -7.95
C ASN A 431 20.30 -1.45 -8.54
N LEU A 432 20.47 -0.41 -7.72
CA LEU A 432 20.43 0.96 -8.20
C LEU A 432 21.69 1.23 -9.04
N THR A 433 21.50 1.50 -10.32
CA THR A 433 22.58 1.78 -11.27
C THR A 433 22.18 2.90 -12.22
N LYS A 434 23.08 3.34 -13.09
CA LYS A 434 22.76 4.36 -14.10
C LYS A 434 21.66 3.90 -15.06
N GLU A 435 21.57 2.60 -15.29
CA GLU A 435 20.60 1.96 -16.19
C GLU A 435 19.19 1.89 -15.60
N THR A 436 19.00 2.17 -14.31
CA THR A 436 17.65 2.23 -13.72
C THR A 436 16.92 3.53 -14.06
N HIS A 437 17.65 4.54 -14.56
CA HIS A 437 17.11 5.86 -14.90
C HIS A 437 16.34 6.51 -13.74
N ALA A 438 16.86 6.37 -12.52
CA ALA A 438 16.35 7.08 -11.35
C ALA A 438 16.54 8.60 -11.55
N LYS A 439 15.43 9.34 -11.62
CA LYS A 439 15.38 10.77 -11.97
C LYS A 439 16.31 11.64 -11.12
N GLU A 440 16.45 11.32 -9.84
CA GLU A 440 17.32 12.01 -8.88
C GLU A 440 18.80 12.00 -9.32
N TYR A 441 19.26 10.90 -9.92
CA TYR A 441 20.66 10.68 -10.26
C TYR A 441 20.98 10.86 -11.75
N GLU A 442 20.00 11.12 -12.62
CA GLU A 442 20.21 11.22 -14.07
C GLU A 442 21.28 12.28 -14.45
N LYS A 443 21.29 13.41 -13.74
CA LYS A 443 22.24 14.50 -13.97
C LYS A 443 23.59 14.27 -13.29
N HIS A 444 23.62 13.45 -12.25
CA HIS A 444 24.77 13.21 -11.37
C HIS A 444 24.94 11.72 -11.07
N PRO A 445 25.20 10.87 -12.09
CA PRO A 445 25.30 9.42 -11.91
C PRO A 445 26.46 9.01 -10.99
N GLU A 446 27.45 9.88 -10.80
CA GLU A 446 28.54 9.70 -9.82
C GLU A 446 28.07 9.70 -8.37
N LYS A 447 26.88 10.25 -8.09
CA LYS A 447 26.26 10.28 -6.76
C LYS A 447 25.39 9.06 -6.46
N ILE A 448 25.30 8.10 -7.38
CA ILE A 448 24.56 6.87 -7.14
C ILE A 448 25.23 6.12 -5.97
N PRO A 449 24.50 5.85 -4.87
CA PRO A 449 25.07 5.18 -3.72
C PRO A 449 25.41 3.74 -4.04
N LYS A 450 26.60 3.30 -3.61
CA LYS A 450 27.14 2.00 -3.97
C LYS A 450 26.46 0.89 -3.16
N GLY A 451 26.08 -0.18 -3.84
CA GLY A 451 25.50 -1.37 -3.18
C GLY A 451 24.03 -1.23 -2.79
N HIS A 452 23.38 -0.13 -3.19
CA HIS A 452 21.95 0.07 -2.97
C HIS A 452 21.13 -0.69 -4.01
N SER A 453 19.92 -1.09 -3.62
CA SER A 453 18.89 -1.54 -4.54
C SER A 453 18.00 -0.38 -4.94
N GLU A 454 17.19 -0.55 -5.97
CA GLU A 454 16.15 0.42 -6.30
C GLU A 454 15.17 0.61 -5.13
N MET A 455 14.77 1.86 -4.88
CA MET A 455 13.74 2.25 -3.94
C MET A 455 12.36 1.85 -4.47
N PHE A 456 11.78 0.79 -3.89
CA PHE A 456 10.41 0.38 -4.18
C PHE A 456 9.51 0.77 -3.01
N TYR A 457 8.67 1.78 -3.17
CA TYR A 457 7.74 2.23 -2.13
C TYR A 457 6.35 1.61 -2.37
N MET A 458 5.97 0.65 -1.52
CA MET A 458 4.63 0.04 -1.55
C MET A 458 3.57 1.09 -1.24
N THR A 459 2.55 1.15 -2.08
CA THR A 459 1.57 2.26 -2.07
C THR A 459 0.15 1.78 -1.91
N SER A 460 -0.22 0.65 -2.51
CA SER A 460 -1.55 0.06 -2.32
C SER A 460 -1.58 -1.45 -2.49
N ILE A 461 -2.64 -2.05 -1.96
CA ILE A 461 -3.04 -3.43 -2.16
C ILE A 461 -4.50 -3.50 -2.62
N SER A 462 -4.81 -4.35 -3.58
CA SER A 462 -6.20 -4.59 -4.00
C SER A 462 -6.41 -6.01 -4.49
N TRP A 463 -7.63 -6.52 -4.39
CA TRP A 463 -8.00 -7.76 -5.07
C TRP A 463 -8.01 -7.52 -6.58
N LYS A 464 -7.37 -8.40 -7.35
CA LYS A 464 -7.20 -8.22 -8.80
C LYS A 464 -8.47 -8.48 -9.59
N LYS A 465 -9.26 -9.49 -9.18
CA LYS A 465 -10.39 -9.98 -9.97
C LYS A 465 -11.57 -9.00 -9.92
N HIS A 466 -12.20 -8.77 -11.08
CA HIS A 466 -13.43 -8.00 -11.17
C HIS A 466 -14.52 -8.49 -10.20
N GLY A 467 -15.21 -7.55 -9.57
CA GLY A 467 -16.22 -7.82 -8.54
C GLY A 467 -15.64 -8.15 -7.15
N ARG A 468 -14.31 -8.25 -6.99
CA ARG A 468 -13.68 -8.30 -5.67
C ARG A 468 -13.36 -6.89 -5.19
N THR A 469 -13.89 -6.52 -4.02
CA THR A 469 -13.78 -5.17 -3.47
C THR A 469 -12.82 -5.12 -2.30
N TYR A 470 -13.31 -5.20 -1.06
CA TYR A 470 -12.50 -5.17 0.16
C TYR A 470 -12.19 -6.57 0.70
N PHE A 471 -13.03 -7.55 0.39
CA PHE A 471 -12.97 -8.90 0.96
C PHE A 471 -12.52 -9.96 -0.05
N GLY A 472 -11.56 -10.79 0.37
CA GLY A 472 -11.02 -11.89 -0.42
C GLY A 472 -10.55 -13.07 0.44
N HIS A 473 -10.08 -14.11 -0.23
CA HIS A 473 -9.55 -15.34 0.35
C HIS A 473 -8.08 -15.49 0.02
N VAL A 474 -7.39 -16.36 0.75
CA VAL A 474 -5.95 -16.61 0.59
C VAL A 474 -5.58 -17.16 -0.81
N ASP A 475 -6.52 -17.76 -1.53
CA ASP A 475 -6.36 -18.25 -2.90
C ASP A 475 -6.77 -17.24 -4.00
N ASP A 476 -7.26 -16.06 -3.62
CA ASP A 476 -7.55 -14.99 -4.59
C ASP A 476 -6.25 -14.27 -5.04
N GLU A 477 -6.31 -13.71 -6.24
CA GLU A 477 -5.23 -12.89 -6.80
C GLU A 477 -5.27 -11.45 -6.26
N LEU A 478 -4.10 -10.90 -5.95
CA LEU A 478 -3.88 -9.53 -5.50
C LEU A 478 -3.09 -8.74 -6.53
N TRP A 479 -3.34 -7.44 -6.59
CA TRP A 479 -2.38 -6.44 -7.03
C TRP A 479 -1.65 -5.86 -5.83
N LEU A 480 -0.33 -5.82 -5.89
CA LEU A 480 0.48 -4.91 -5.09
C LEU A 480 0.98 -3.80 -6.02
N THR A 481 0.82 -2.54 -5.63
CA THR A 481 1.30 -1.39 -6.42
C THR A 481 2.36 -0.62 -5.68
N PHE A 482 3.29 -0.04 -6.43
CA PHE A 482 4.44 0.65 -5.86
C PHE A 482 5.02 1.72 -6.78
N GLY A 483 5.58 2.74 -6.15
CA GLY A 483 6.45 3.71 -6.79
C GLY A 483 7.87 3.16 -6.86
N ILE A 484 8.61 3.55 -7.90
CA ILE A 484 10.03 3.23 -8.05
C ILE A 484 10.79 4.55 -8.21
N GLU A 485 11.75 4.82 -7.31
CA GLU A 485 12.64 6.00 -7.38
C GLU A 485 11.89 7.34 -7.51
N ASP A 486 10.71 7.48 -6.87
CA ASP A 486 9.81 8.65 -6.95
C ASP A 486 9.55 9.18 -8.37
N SER A 487 9.63 8.31 -9.37
CA SER A 487 9.61 8.71 -10.78
C SER A 487 8.86 7.73 -11.68
N ARG A 488 8.71 6.48 -11.26
CA ARG A 488 8.02 5.44 -12.03
C ARG A 488 6.94 4.77 -11.17
N ALA A 489 5.96 4.19 -11.85
CA ALA A 489 4.83 3.48 -11.27
C ALA A 489 4.81 2.03 -11.77
N ALA A 490 4.50 1.09 -10.88
CA ALA A 490 4.46 -0.33 -11.20
C ALA A 490 3.42 -1.09 -10.36
N ALA A 491 3.09 -2.30 -10.81
CA ALA A 491 2.25 -3.25 -10.09
C ALA A 491 2.72 -4.69 -10.32
N ILE A 492 2.48 -5.58 -9.35
CA ILE A 492 2.71 -7.02 -9.50
C ILE A 492 1.47 -7.78 -9.07
N ASP A 493 1.08 -8.77 -9.86
CA ASP A 493 0.01 -9.69 -9.48
C ASP A 493 0.55 -10.94 -8.81
N ILE A 494 -0.03 -11.30 -7.69
CA ILE A 494 0.39 -12.46 -6.88
C ILE A 494 -0.83 -13.21 -6.36
N VAL A 495 -0.65 -14.44 -5.86
CA VAL A 495 -1.68 -15.08 -5.05
C VAL A 495 -1.51 -14.62 -3.61
N ALA A 496 -2.61 -14.29 -2.91
CA ALA A 496 -2.54 -13.80 -1.54
C ALA A 496 -1.78 -14.73 -0.59
N LYS A 497 -1.89 -16.06 -0.77
CA LYS A 497 -1.14 -17.06 0.00
C LYS A 497 0.36 -16.86 -0.04
N ASP A 498 0.90 -16.34 -1.13
CA ASP A 498 2.36 -16.18 -1.27
C ASP A 498 2.87 -15.02 -0.42
N LEU A 499 2.04 -13.98 -0.24
CA LEU A 499 2.26 -12.84 0.64
C LEU A 499 2.15 -13.22 2.12
N VAL A 500 1.23 -14.11 2.49
CA VAL A 500 0.97 -14.50 3.89
C VAL A 500 1.58 -15.85 4.29
N ALA A 501 2.52 -16.37 3.52
CA ALA A 501 3.03 -17.73 3.71
C ALA A 501 3.93 -17.91 4.94
N ASP A 502 4.60 -16.84 5.39
CA ASP A 502 5.59 -16.87 6.47
C ASP A 502 5.18 -15.98 7.66
N LEU A 503 3.87 -15.91 7.90
CA LEU A 503 3.32 -15.27 9.09
C LEU A 503 3.87 -15.90 10.37
N ALA A 504 4.38 -15.05 11.25
CA ALA A 504 4.58 -15.34 12.66
C ALA A 504 3.35 -14.90 13.45
N PHE A 505 2.71 -15.86 14.11
CA PHE A 505 1.51 -15.62 14.88
C PHE A 505 1.80 -14.99 16.24
N CYS A 506 1.00 -13.98 16.56
CA CYS A 506 0.73 -13.51 17.90
C CYS A 506 -0.34 -14.44 18.52
#